data_AF-A0A0B0CXF5-F1
#
_entry.id   AF-A0A0B0CXF5-F1
#
_cell.length_a   1.000
_cell.length_b   1.000
_cell.length_c   1.000
_cell.angle_alpha   90.00
_cell.angle_beta   90.00
_cell.angle_gamma   90.00
#
_symmetry.space_group_name_H-M   'P 1'
#
loop_
_entity.id
_entity.type
_entity.pdbx_description
1 polymer ?
#
loop_
_entity_poly.entity_id
_entity_poly.type
_entity_poly.pdbx_seq_one_letter_code
_entity_poly.pdbx_strand_id
1 'polypeptide(L)'
;FFLLSFSFIFLSFLFAFYIEPLLGFVDYTVMKTFERDSHTFSQLMDYGTITYGVVYSSWVAINTVIYASLSLLLLMKINKILAFSLPFLIYWGAHIITANLSLEVFSPIYSVFPFSITQQPIWTAFIPFAGLIIIILSLTLLIPYTRKSTFAKFQ
;
A
#
# COMPACT_ATOMS: atom_id res chain seq x y z
N PHE A 1 1.30 11.25 -6.96
CA PHE A 1 1.36 9.84 -6.51
C PHE A 1 -0.01 9.18 -6.51
N PHE A 2 -1.05 9.75 -5.86
CA PHE A 2 -2.39 9.14 -5.83
C PHE A 2 -2.97 8.80 -7.21
N LEU A 3 -3.23 9.81 -8.06
CA LEU A 3 -3.88 9.60 -9.36
C LEU A 3 -3.10 8.65 -10.27
N LEU A 4 -1.77 8.70 -10.21
CA LEU A 4 -0.89 7.81 -10.97
C LEU A 4 -1.10 6.35 -10.53
N SER A 5 -0.95 6.06 -9.23
CA SER A 5 -1.12 4.70 -8.71
C SER A 5 -2.56 4.21 -8.83
N PHE A 6 -3.54 5.08 -8.56
CA PHE A 6 -4.96 4.75 -8.72
C PHE A 6 -5.25 4.32 -10.16
N SER A 7 -4.83 5.14 -11.14
CA SER A 7 -5.08 4.84 -12.56
C SER A 7 -4.37 3.56 -12.98
N PHE A 8 -3.14 3.33 -12.52
CA PHE A 8 -2.39 2.13 -12.85
C PHE A 8 -3.09 0.85 -12.36
N ILE A 9 -3.55 0.84 -11.10
CA ILE A 9 -4.26 -0.33 -10.53
C ILE A 9 -5.66 -0.45 -11.14
N PHE A 10 -6.37 0.66 -11.30
CA PHE A 10 -7.74 0.65 -11.83
C PHE A 10 -7.79 0.24 -13.31
N LEU A 11 -6.84 0.68 -14.14
CA LEU A 11 -6.74 0.25 -15.54
C LEU A 11 -6.39 -1.23 -15.65
N SER A 12 -5.50 -1.73 -14.78
CA SER A 12 -5.21 -3.16 -14.70
C SER A 12 -6.46 -3.98 -14.32
N PHE A 13 -7.27 -3.47 -13.38
CA PHE A 13 -8.56 -4.05 -13.02
C PHE A 13 -9.55 -4.03 -14.19
N LEU A 14 -9.71 -2.90 -14.89
CA LEU A 14 -10.60 -2.81 -16.05
C LEU A 14 -10.20 -3.79 -17.14
N PHE A 15 -8.89 -3.92 -17.37
CA PHE A 15 -8.36 -4.88 -18.31
C PHE A 15 -8.75 -6.31 -17.91
N ALA A 16 -8.44 -6.72 -16.68
CA ALA A 16 -8.68 -8.09 -16.21
C ALA A 16 -10.16 -8.48 -16.15
N PHE A 17 -11.07 -7.57 -15.76
CA PHE A 17 -12.48 -7.91 -15.52
C PHE A 17 -13.43 -7.61 -16.69
N TYR A 18 -13.06 -6.68 -17.58
CA TYR A 18 -13.96 -6.23 -18.65
C TYR A 18 -13.38 -6.36 -20.05
N ILE A 19 -12.06 -6.21 -20.23
CA ILE A 19 -11.45 -6.24 -21.56
C ILE A 19 -11.00 -7.66 -21.90
N GLU A 20 -10.21 -8.28 -21.04
CA GLU A 20 -9.62 -9.59 -21.29
C GLU A 20 -10.71 -10.68 -21.52
N PRO A 21 -11.81 -10.75 -20.74
CA PRO A 21 -12.85 -11.75 -20.98
C PRO A 21 -13.53 -11.62 -22.36
N LEU A 22 -13.48 -10.44 -22.99
CA LEU A 22 -13.97 -10.22 -24.36
C LEU A 22 -12.95 -10.67 -25.42
N LEU A 23 -11.66 -10.63 -25.08
CA LEU A 23 -10.56 -11.03 -25.97
C LEU A 23 -10.30 -12.54 -25.92
N GLY A 24 -10.57 -13.18 -24.78
CA GLY A 24 -10.43 -14.63 -24.62
C GLY A 24 -8.99 -15.12 -24.75
N PHE A 25 -8.02 -14.32 -24.31
CA PHE A 25 -6.60 -14.71 -24.34
C PHE A 25 -6.27 -15.73 -23.24
N VAL A 26 -7.02 -15.68 -22.14
CA VAL A 26 -6.88 -16.53 -20.96
C VAL A 26 -8.12 -17.42 -20.85
N ASP A 27 -7.90 -18.73 -20.84
CA ASP A 27 -8.97 -19.69 -20.58
C ASP A 27 -9.19 -19.81 -19.07
N TYR A 28 -10.18 -19.07 -18.57
CA TYR A 28 -10.65 -19.22 -17.19
C TYR A 28 -11.45 -20.50 -17.06
N THR A 29 -10.76 -21.64 -17.14
CA THR A 29 -11.36 -22.93 -16.81
C THR A 29 -11.99 -22.81 -15.43
N VAL A 30 -13.32 -22.96 -15.40
CA VAL A 30 -14.11 -22.84 -14.17
C VAL A 30 -13.74 -24.05 -13.32
N MET A 31 -12.71 -23.92 -12.47
CA MET A 31 -12.41 -24.88 -11.43
C MET A 31 -13.56 -24.84 -10.43
N LYS A 32 -14.65 -25.56 -10.73
CA LYS A 32 -15.86 -25.70 -9.91
C LYS A 32 -15.59 -26.26 -8.49
N THR A 33 -14.36 -26.68 -8.21
CA THR A 33 -13.96 -27.38 -6.99
C THR A 33 -12.89 -26.66 -6.17
N PHE A 34 -12.28 -25.58 -6.68
CA PHE A 34 -11.43 -24.72 -5.87
C PHE A 34 -12.24 -23.47 -5.53
N GLU A 35 -12.49 -23.25 -4.24
CA GLU A 35 -12.98 -21.96 -3.74
C GLU A 35 -12.20 -20.87 -4.47
N ARG A 36 -12.91 -19.96 -5.16
CA ARG A 36 -12.32 -18.78 -5.82
C ARG A 36 -11.21 -18.26 -4.91
N ASP A 37 -9.95 -18.27 -5.36
CA ASP A 37 -8.80 -17.83 -4.56
C ASP A 37 -9.13 -16.46 -3.97
N SER A 38 -9.52 -16.48 -2.70
CA SER A 38 -10.19 -15.38 -2.07
C SER A 38 -9.14 -14.64 -1.27
N HIS A 39 -8.79 -13.46 -1.77
CA HIS A 39 -7.88 -12.54 -1.09
C HIS A 39 -8.68 -11.56 -0.24
N THR A 40 -8.05 -10.94 0.76
CA THR A 40 -8.71 -10.03 1.73
C THR A 40 -9.69 -9.04 1.09
N PHE A 41 -9.32 -8.36 0.00
CA PHE A 41 -10.20 -7.38 -0.65
C PHE A 41 -11.29 -8.00 -1.55
N SER A 42 -11.26 -9.30 -1.82
CA SER A 42 -12.30 -10.01 -2.61
C SER A 42 -13.66 -9.97 -1.93
N GLN A 43 -13.71 -9.77 -0.61
CA GLN A 43 -14.93 -9.47 0.15
C GLN A 43 -15.70 -8.26 -0.40
N LEU A 44 -15.02 -7.33 -1.07
CA LEU A 44 -15.69 -6.17 -1.70
C LEU A 44 -16.46 -6.56 -2.97
N MET A 45 -16.18 -7.73 -3.55
CA MET A 45 -16.92 -8.22 -4.72
C MET A 45 -18.38 -8.52 -4.39
N ASP A 46 -18.71 -8.80 -3.13
CA ASP A 46 -20.09 -8.98 -2.67
C ASP A 46 -20.92 -7.68 -2.83
N TYR A 47 -20.25 -6.53 -2.89
CA TYR A 47 -20.85 -5.21 -3.13
C TYR A 47 -20.75 -4.78 -4.60
N GLY A 48 -20.31 -5.67 -5.50
CA GLY A 48 -20.18 -5.43 -6.93
C GLY A 48 -18.72 -5.29 -7.40
N THR A 49 -18.45 -5.78 -8.61
CA THR A 49 -17.12 -5.81 -9.22
C THR A 49 -16.50 -4.40 -9.36
N ILE A 50 -17.29 -3.40 -9.76
CA ILE A 50 -16.82 -2.00 -9.84
C ILE A 50 -16.47 -1.45 -8.45
N THR A 51 -17.27 -1.76 -7.43
CA THR A 51 -17.01 -1.35 -6.03
C THR A 51 -15.65 -1.87 -5.58
N TYR A 52 -15.38 -3.16 -5.81
CA TYR A 52 -14.06 -3.75 -5.57
C TYR A 52 -12.96 -2.98 -6.29
N GLY A 53 -13.09 -2.78 -7.61
CA GLY A 53 -12.08 -2.11 -8.42
C GLY A 53 -11.76 -0.69 -7.92
N VAL A 54 -12.78 0.11 -7.62
CA VAL A 54 -12.60 1.50 -7.16
C VAL A 54 -12.02 1.55 -5.75
N VAL A 55 -12.56 0.77 -4.82
CA VAL A 55 -12.14 0.79 -3.41
C VAL A 55 -10.73 0.24 -3.25
N TYR A 56 -10.41 -0.90 -3.87
CA TYR A 56 -9.06 -1.48 -3.80
C TYR A 56 -8.01 -0.61 -4.49
N SER A 57 -8.31 -0.05 -5.68
CA SER A 57 -7.39 0.88 -6.35
C SER A 57 -7.13 2.14 -5.51
N SER A 58 -8.17 2.65 -4.84
CA SER A 58 -8.03 3.76 -3.89
C SER A 58 -7.13 3.37 -2.72
N TRP A 59 -7.33 2.19 -2.14
CA TRP A 59 -6.52 1.69 -1.03
C TRP A 59 -5.03 1.63 -1.36
N VAL A 60 -4.67 1.06 -2.53
CA VAL A 60 -3.28 1.01 -2.99
C VAL A 60 -2.72 2.41 -3.25
N ALA A 61 -3.53 3.31 -3.82
CA ALA A 61 -3.12 4.69 -4.08
C ALA A 61 -2.87 5.49 -2.79
N ILE A 62 -3.68 5.32 -1.75
CA ILE A 62 -3.46 5.97 -0.44
C ILE A 62 -2.15 5.44 0.18
N ASN A 63 -1.92 4.13 0.17
CA ASN A 63 -0.66 3.56 0.66
C ASN A 63 0.54 4.12 -0.10
N THR A 64 0.46 4.25 -1.43
CA THR A 64 1.51 4.89 -2.24
C THR A 64 1.81 6.31 -1.74
N VAL A 65 0.78 7.12 -1.51
CA VAL A 65 0.95 8.50 -1.03
C VAL A 65 1.62 8.54 0.34
N ILE A 66 1.25 7.63 1.25
CA ILE A 66 1.85 7.54 2.59
C ILE A 66 3.34 7.21 2.50
N TYR A 67 3.72 6.17 1.75
CA TYR A 67 5.13 5.81 1.59
C TYR A 67 5.94 6.91 0.90
N ALA A 68 5.38 7.57 -0.12
CA ALA A 68 6.00 8.72 -0.75
C ALA A 68 6.16 9.91 0.23
N SER A 69 5.16 10.17 1.06
CA SER A 69 5.21 11.23 2.08
C SER A 69 6.27 10.94 3.13
N LEU A 70 6.43 9.68 3.54
CA LEU A 70 7.50 9.25 4.43
C LEU A 70 8.88 9.54 3.82
N SER A 71 9.13 9.20 2.54
CA SER A 71 10.37 9.57 1.85
C SER A 71 10.63 11.08 1.86
N LEU A 72 9.59 11.88 1.56
CA LEU A 72 9.71 13.34 1.49
C LEU A 72 10.03 13.96 2.86
N LEU A 73 9.40 13.48 3.93
CA LEU A 73 9.70 13.94 5.30
C LEU A 73 11.10 13.55 5.73
N LEU A 74 11.56 12.34 5.41
CA LEU A 74 12.91 11.90 5.70
C LEU A 74 13.94 12.73 4.93
N LEU A 75 13.67 13.11 3.70
CA LEU A 75 14.56 13.94 2.88
C LEU A 75 14.88 15.29 3.54
N MET A 76 14.00 15.80 4.41
CA MET A 76 14.23 17.03 5.17
C MET A 76 15.15 16.85 6.38
N LYS A 77 15.40 15.61 6.83
CA LYS A 77 16.13 15.32 8.08
C LYS A 77 17.44 14.55 7.87
N ILE A 78 17.54 13.76 6.81
CA ILE A 78 18.68 12.87 6.57
C ILE A 78 19.16 12.98 5.11
N ASN A 79 20.27 12.30 4.79
CA ASN A 79 20.81 12.32 3.43
C ASN A 79 19.85 11.67 2.41
N LYS A 80 19.98 12.10 1.15
CA LYS A 80 19.11 11.71 0.04
C LYS A 80 18.98 10.18 -0.13
N ILE A 81 20.09 9.46 -0.05
CA ILE A 81 20.11 8.00 -0.25
C ILE A 81 19.27 7.33 0.83
N LEU A 82 19.56 7.62 2.10
CA LEU A 82 18.79 7.05 3.22
C LEU A 82 17.32 7.44 3.18
N ALA A 83 17.00 8.69 2.81
CA ALA A 83 15.61 9.16 2.74
C ALA A 83 14.75 8.37 1.76
N PHE A 84 15.30 8.00 0.60
CA PHE A 84 14.59 7.19 -0.38
C PHE A 84 14.62 5.69 -0.06
N SER A 85 15.70 5.18 0.54
CA SER A 85 15.82 3.76 0.87
C SER A 85 15.05 3.34 2.12
N LEU A 86 14.91 4.21 3.13
CA LEU A 86 14.30 3.84 4.40
C LEU A 86 12.84 3.35 4.29
N PRO A 87 11.94 3.96 3.51
CA PRO A 87 10.58 3.46 3.37
C PRO A 87 10.52 2.04 2.80
N PHE A 88 11.42 1.71 1.87
CA PHE A 88 11.57 0.34 1.37
C PHE A 88 12.09 -0.61 2.46
N LEU A 89 13.10 -0.19 3.22
CA LEU A 89 13.63 -0.99 4.34
C LEU A 89 12.59 -1.21 5.44
N ILE A 90 11.75 -0.21 5.73
CA ILE A 90 10.64 -0.33 6.68
C ILE A 90 9.61 -1.33 6.14
N TYR A 91 9.23 -1.22 4.87
CA TYR A 91 8.26 -2.13 4.23
C TYR A 91 8.71 -3.59 4.28
N TRP A 92 9.94 -3.89 3.83
CA TRP A 92 10.48 -5.24 3.82
C TRP A 92 10.93 -5.73 5.19
N GLY A 93 11.54 -4.87 5.98
CA GLY A 93 11.97 -5.20 7.34
C GLY A 93 10.78 -5.57 8.22
N ALA A 94 9.71 -4.78 8.18
CA ALA A 94 8.48 -5.10 8.89
C ALA A 94 7.85 -6.41 8.40
N HIS A 95 7.90 -6.70 7.08
CA HIS A 95 7.44 -8.00 6.57
C HIS A 95 8.21 -9.17 7.19
N ILE A 96 9.54 -9.12 7.17
CA ILE A 96 10.40 -10.17 7.76
C ILE A 96 10.13 -10.32 9.27
N ILE A 97 9.99 -9.20 9.99
CA ILE A 97 9.66 -9.20 11.42
C ILE A 97 8.31 -9.87 11.67
N THR A 98 7.27 -9.50 10.92
CA THR A 98 5.94 -10.09 11.07
C THR A 98 5.91 -11.57 10.74
N ALA A 99 6.68 -12.02 9.74
CA ALA A 99 6.80 -13.43 9.40
C ALA A 99 7.44 -14.24 10.54
N ASN A 100 8.55 -13.75 11.09
CA ASN A 100 9.24 -14.43 12.20
C ASN A 100 8.43 -14.49 13.50
N LEU A 101 7.45 -13.60 13.68
CA LEU A 101 6.57 -13.56 14.84
C LEU A 101 5.24 -14.29 14.61
N SER A 102 5.06 -14.94 13.45
CA SER A 102 3.77 -15.55 13.05
C SER A 102 2.61 -14.53 13.04
N LEU A 103 2.91 -13.27 12.73
CA LEU A 103 1.98 -12.14 12.63
C LEU A 103 1.87 -11.63 11.19
N GLU A 104 2.02 -12.52 10.22
CA GLU A 104 2.02 -12.22 8.78
C GLU A 104 0.79 -11.42 8.34
N VAL A 105 -0.36 -11.65 8.98
CA VAL A 105 -1.62 -10.91 8.75
C VAL A 105 -1.46 -9.39 8.91
N PHE A 106 -0.51 -8.93 9.73
CA PHE A 106 -0.17 -7.53 9.94
C PHE A 106 1.07 -7.09 9.18
N SER A 107 1.48 -7.84 8.16
CA SER A 107 2.58 -7.45 7.29
C SER A 107 2.19 -6.28 6.39
N PRO A 108 3.05 -5.26 6.19
CA PRO A 108 2.79 -4.20 5.23
C PRO A 108 2.60 -4.71 3.80
N ILE A 109 3.26 -5.82 3.43
CA ILE A 109 3.11 -6.43 2.11
C ILE A 109 1.67 -6.90 1.89
N TYR A 110 1.13 -7.66 2.84
CA TYR A 110 -0.21 -8.23 2.72
C TYR A 110 -1.32 -7.22 3.01
N SER A 111 -1.01 -6.11 3.68
CA SER A 111 -1.93 -4.97 3.79
C SER A 111 -2.23 -4.32 2.43
N VAL A 112 -1.24 -4.25 1.53
CA VAL A 112 -1.41 -3.64 0.20
C VAL A 112 -1.76 -4.70 -0.85
N PHE A 113 -1.07 -5.84 -0.83
CA PHE A 113 -1.18 -6.92 -1.82
C PHE A 113 -1.40 -8.28 -1.14
N PRO A 114 -2.65 -8.62 -0.74
CA PRO A 114 -2.97 -9.83 0.02
C PRO A 114 -3.05 -11.10 -0.87
N PHE A 115 -2.15 -11.25 -1.84
CA PHE A 115 -2.24 -12.31 -2.84
C PHE A 115 -1.57 -13.63 -2.43
N SER A 116 -0.73 -13.61 -1.40
CA SER A 116 0.05 -14.78 -0.95
C SER A 116 -0.34 -15.28 0.44
N ILE A 117 -1.47 -14.82 0.97
CA ILE A 117 -2.05 -15.29 2.22
C ILE A 117 -3.53 -15.61 2.05
N THR A 118 -4.05 -16.42 2.97
CA THR A 118 -5.48 -16.69 3.05
C THR A 118 -6.27 -15.42 3.34
N GLN A 119 -7.54 -15.38 2.91
CA GLN A 119 -8.42 -14.25 3.17
C GLN A 119 -8.45 -13.89 4.66
N GLN A 120 -8.17 -12.63 4.96
CA GLN A 120 -8.27 -12.09 6.32
C GLN A 120 -9.44 -11.11 6.42
N PRO A 121 -9.94 -10.80 7.62
CA PRO A 121 -10.88 -9.69 7.80
C PRO A 121 -10.29 -8.38 7.26
N ILE A 122 -11.08 -7.58 6.53
CA ILE A 122 -10.60 -6.33 5.90
C ILE A 122 -9.92 -5.36 6.87
N TRP A 123 -10.31 -5.36 8.15
CA TRP A 123 -9.74 -4.46 9.16
C TRP A 123 -8.24 -4.71 9.40
N THR A 124 -7.71 -5.91 9.13
CA THR A 124 -6.31 -6.24 9.38
C THR A 124 -5.36 -5.44 8.50
N ALA A 125 -5.77 -5.14 7.26
CA ALA A 125 -5.00 -4.31 6.34
C ALA A 125 -4.81 -2.87 6.86
N PHE A 126 -5.69 -2.37 7.74
CA PHE A 126 -5.57 -1.02 8.30
C PHE A 126 -4.54 -0.90 9.42
N ILE A 127 -4.08 -2.00 10.02
CA ILE A 127 -3.11 -1.93 11.13
C ILE A 127 -1.75 -1.42 10.66
N PRO A 128 -1.10 -1.99 9.62
CA PRO A 128 0.20 -1.50 9.15
C PRO A 128 0.11 -0.06 8.65
N PHE A 129 -1.01 0.26 7.99
CA PHE A 129 -1.35 1.60 7.53
C PHE A 129 -1.42 2.61 8.69
N ALA A 130 -2.14 2.28 9.77
CA ALA A 130 -2.23 3.13 10.95
C ALA A 130 -0.86 3.35 11.61
N GLY A 131 -0.03 2.30 11.68
CA GLY A 131 1.36 2.40 12.15
C GLY A 131 2.19 3.39 11.35
N LEU A 132 2.09 3.36 10.01
CA LEU A 132 2.77 4.34 9.15
C LEU A 132 2.26 5.75 9.34
N ILE A 133 0.94 5.94 9.51
CA ILE A 133 0.36 7.26 9.83
C ILE A 133 0.97 7.78 11.12
N ILE A 134 1.05 6.97 12.18
CA ILE A 134 1.65 7.36 13.46
C ILE A 134 3.12 7.77 13.26
N ILE A 135 3.89 7.04 12.46
CA ILE A 135 5.28 7.40 12.13
C ILE A 135 5.36 8.75 11.42
N ILE A 136 4.52 8.97 10.40
CA ILE A 136 4.47 10.22 9.64
C ILE A 136 4.08 11.40 10.54
N LEU A 137 3.05 11.24 11.37
CA LEU A 137 2.62 12.27 12.33
C LEU A 137 3.74 12.59 13.32
N SER A 138 4.39 11.57 13.88
CA SER A 138 5.53 11.74 14.79
C SER A 138 6.67 12.49 14.11
N LEU A 139 7.03 12.12 12.88
CA LEU A 139 8.06 12.82 12.12
C LEU A 139 7.71 14.27 11.85
N THR A 140 6.44 14.55 11.53
CA THR A 140 5.94 15.89 11.23
C THR A 140 5.97 16.78 12.47
N LEU A 141 5.53 16.27 13.62
CA LEU A 141 5.58 16.98 14.91
C LEU A 141 7.03 17.24 15.37
N LEU A 142 7.93 16.29 15.09
CA LEU A 142 9.36 16.42 15.34
C LEU A 142 10.11 17.30 14.31
N ILE A 143 9.43 17.92 13.34
CA ILE A 143 10.02 19.00 12.54
C ILE A 143 9.79 20.27 13.36
N PRO A 144 10.79 20.77 14.11
CA PRO A 144 10.62 22.04 14.79
C PRO A 144 10.35 23.12 13.73
N TYR A 145 9.42 24.03 14.05
CA TYR A 145 9.05 25.20 13.23
C TYR A 145 10.23 26.18 12.97
N THR A 146 11.45 25.80 13.38
CA THR A 146 12.68 26.60 13.31
C THR A 146 13.29 26.61 11.92
N ARG A 147 12.50 27.00 10.91
CA ARG A 147 13.05 27.63 9.70
C ARG A 147 13.33 29.12 9.97
N LYS A 148 14.11 29.40 11.02
CA LYS A 148 14.70 30.72 11.31
C LYS A 148 16.06 30.53 12.01
N SER A 149 17.07 29.97 11.32
CA SER A 149 18.47 30.22 11.72
C SER A 149 19.55 29.82 10.71
N THR A 150 19.24 29.41 9.48
CA THR A 150 20.31 29.12 8.49
C THR A 150 20.66 30.32 7.59
N PHE A 151 19.87 31.39 7.61
CA PHE A 151 20.18 32.63 6.86
C PHE A 151 20.94 33.71 7.66
N ALA A 152 21.11 33.54 8.98
CA ALA A 152 21.75 34.54 9.84
C ALA A 152 23.25 34.29 10.10
N LYS A 153 23.88 33.34 9.39
CA LYS A 153 25.33 33.05 9.51
C LYS A 153 26.15 33.51 8.29
N PHE A 154 25.56 34.32 7.40
CA PHE A 154 26.24 34.86 6.21
C PHE A 154 26.07 36.40 6.07
N GLN A 155 25.84 37.11 7.16
CA GLN A 155 26.09 38.56 7.27
C GLN A 155 27.14 38.78 8.35
#